data_AF-X1RIQ9-F1
#
_entry.id   AF-X1RIQ9-F1
#
_cell.length_a   1.000
_cell.length_b   1.000
_cell.length_c   1.000
_cell.angle_alpha   90.00
_cell.angle_beta   90.00
_cell.angle_gamma   90.00
#
_symmetry.space_group_name_H-M   'P 1'
#
loop_
_entity.id
_entity.type
_entity.pdbx_description
1 polymer ?
#
loop_
_entity_poly.entity_id
_entity_poly.type
_entity_poly.pdbx_seq_one_letter_code
_entity_poly.pdbx_strand_id
1 'polypeptide(L)'
;VSIDGDTSTNDMVLVMANGLVGNKPISQDSRQAGVFQQALDQVCIYLAKSIARDGEGAGKLIEVTVSGASSVAEARLAARTIVSSPLVKTAV
;
A
#
# COMPACT_ATOMS: atom_id res chain seq x y z
N VAL A 1 5.26 -0.92 -0.58
CA VAL A 1 5.85 -1.98 0.25
C VAL A 1 6.92 -2.69 -0.55
N SER A 2 8.08 -2.92 0.06
CA SER A 2 9.18 -3.74 -0.45
C SER A 2 10.06 -4.11 0.75
N ILE A 3 10.34 -5.40 0.91
CA ILE A 3 11.19 -5.92 1.99
C ILE A 3 12.62 -6.08 1.47
N ASP A 4 12.82 -7.05 0.59
CA ASP A 4 14.09 -7.44 -0.03
C ASP A 4 14.21 -6.99 -1.49
N GLY A 5 13.08 -6.74 -2.16
CA GLY A 5 13.03 -6.36 -3.57
C GLY A 5 12.60 -7.50 -4.50
N ASP A 6 12.44 -8.70 -3.96
CA ASP A 6 12.02 -9.87 -4.72
C ASP A 6 10.49 -9.92 -4.80
N THR A 7 9.97 -10.08 -6.02
CA THR A 7 8.52 -10.19 -6.25
C THR A 7 8.13 -11.67 -6.24
N SER A 8 7.17 -12.03 -5.38
CA SER A 8 6.74 -13.42 -5.23
C SER A 8 5.97 -13.91 -6.47
N THR A 9 6.08 -15.20 -6.76
CA THR A 9 5.27 -15.88 -7.78
C THR A 9 3.80 -16.07 -7.39
N ASN A 10 3.47 -15.78 -6.13
CA ASN A 10 2.18 -16.11 -5.52
C ASN A 10 1.47 -14.90 -4.89
N ASP A 11 1.96 -13.68 -5.10
CA ASP A 11 1.31 -12.47 -4.58
C ASP A 11 -0.14 -12.38 -5.08
N MET A 12 -1.11 -12.32 -4.15
CA MET A 12 -2.54 -12.29 -4.47
C MET A 12 -3.31 -11.38 -3.50
N VAL A 13 -4.28 -10.64 -4.03
CA VAL A 13 -5.25 -9.85 -3.25
C VAL A 13 -6.65 -10.10 -3.83
N LEU A 14 -7.60 -10.44 -2.96
CA LEU A 14 -9.01 -10.64 -3.33
C LEU A 14 -9.90 -9.74 -2.46
N VAL A 15 -10.91 -9.15 -3.09
CA VAL A 15 -11.95 -8.36 -2.40
C VAL A 15 -13.30 -8.98 -2.74
N MET A 16 -14.07 -9.33 -1.72
CA MET A 16 -15.39 -9.96 -1.87
C MET A 16 -16.45 -9.13 -1.15
N ALA A 17 -17.62 -8.98 -1.77
CA ALA A 17 -18.75 -8.26 -1.21
C ALA A 17 -20.00 -9.16 -1.25
N ASN A 18 -20.60 -9.43 -0.09
CA ASN A 18 -21.74 -10.34 0.04
C ASN A 18 -23.11 -9.68 -0.22
N GLY A 19 -23.17 -8.35 -0.29
CA GLY A 19 -24.41 -7.59 -0.57
C GLY A 19 -25.47 -7.59 0.54
N LEU A 20 -25.18 -8.11 1.73
CA LEU A 20 -26.19 -8.34 2.78
C LEU A 20 -26.64 -7.09 3.54
N VAL A 21 -26.00 -5.94 3.33
CA VAL A 21 -26.30 -4.68 4.04
C VAL A 21 -27.65 -4.05 3.60
N GLY A 22 -28.25 -4.50 2.49
CA GLY A 22 -29.55 -4.03 2.03
C GLY A 22 -29.57 -2.60 1.51
N ASN A 23 -28.40 -1.97 1.35
CA ASN A 23 -28.28 -0.68 0.68
C ASN A 23 -28.43 -0.82 -0.84
N LYS A 24 -28.72 0.30 -1.51
CA LYS A 24 -28.64 0.34 -2.97
C LYS A 24 -27.21 -0.02 -3.42
N PRO A 25 -27.04 -0.76 -4.53
CA PRO A 25 -25.74 -1.03 -5.11
C PRO A 25 -24.92 0.24 -5.24
N ILE A 26 -23.64 0.17 -4.86
CA ILE A 26 -22.71 1.29 -4.98
C ILE A 26 -22.35 1.45 -6.45
N SER A 27 -22.71 2.59 -7.05
CA SER A 27 -22.27 2.98 -8.39
C SER A 27 -21.02 3.85 -8.31
N GLN A 28 -20.22 3.86 -9.37
CA GLN A 28 -18.93 4.57 -9.44
C GLN A 28 -19.06 6.08 -9.10
N ASP A 29 -20.13 6.73 -9.57
CA ASP A 29 -20.35 8.16 -9.35
C ASP A 29 -21.09 8.47 -8.03
N SER A 30 -21.41 7.45 -7.22
CA SER A 30 -22.11 7.64 -5.95
C SER A 30 -21.16 8.16 -4.87
N ARG A 31 -21.70 8.96 -3.95
CA ARG A 31 -20.98 9.34 -2.72
C ARG A 31 -20.49 8.12 -1.94
N GLN A 32 -21.28 7.05 -1.95
CA GLN A 32 -20.96 5.78 -1.28
C GLN A 32 -19.71 5.11 -1.85
N ALA A 33 -19.41 5.27 -3.15
CA ALA A 33 -18.18 4.76 -3.73
C ALA A 33 -16.95 5.42 -3.11
N GLY A 34 -16.98 6.75 -2.92
CA GLY A 34 -15.90 7.46 -2.24
C GLY A 34 -15.70 7.01 -0.79
N VAL A 35 -16.81 6.78 -0.05
CA VAL A 35 -16.74 6.28 1.33
C VAL A 35 -16.17 4.86 1.39
N PHE A 36 -16.64 3.97 0.51
CA PHE A 36 -16.13 2.60 0.42
C PHE A 36 -14.64 2.58 0.03
N GLN A 37 -14.24 3.39 -0.95
CA GLN A 37 -12.84 3.50 -1.38
C GLN A 37 -11.94 3.95 -0.22
N GLN A 38 -12.34 4.99 0.52
CA GLN A 38 -11.59 5.45 1.68
C GLN A 38 -11.45 4.35 2.75
N ALA A 39 -12.53 3.62 3.04
CA ALA A 39 -12.49 2.53 4.00
C ALA A 39 -11.57 1.39 3.52
N LEU A 40 -11.65 1.02 2.24
CA LEU A 40 -10.80 0.00 1.64
C LEU A 40 -9.33 0.43 1.65
N ASP A 41 -9.04 1.70 1.32
CA ASP A 41 -7.68 2.25 1.37
C ASP A 41 -7.09 2.16 2.78
N GLN A 42 -7.86 2.49 3.82
CA GLN A 42 -7.40 2.37 5.20
C GLN A 42 -7.01 0.94 5.55
N VAL A 43 -7.83 -0.05 5.19
CA VAL A 43 -7.55 -1.47 5.43
C VAL A 43 -6.31 -1.91 4.65
N CYS A 44 -6.24 -1.59 3.36
CA CYS A 44 -5.12 -1.96 2.50
C CYS A 44 -3.80 -1.32 2.98
N ILE A 45 -3.82 -0.04 3.37
CA ILE A 45 -2.64 0.66 3.90
C ILE A 45 -2.20 0.02 5.22
N TYR A 46 -3.15 -0.30 6.11
CA TYR A 46 -2.85 -0.96 7.36
C TYR A 46 -2.18 -2.33 7.15
N LEU A 47 -2.75 -3.18 6.29
CA LEU A 47 -2.19 -4.49 5.99
C LEU A 47 -0.82 -4.38 5.30
N ALA A 48 -0.69 -3.46 4.34
CA ALA A 48 0.58 -3.17 3.67
C ALA A 48 1.69 -2.74 4.64
N LYS A 49 1.38 -1.87 5.61
CA LYS A 49 2.32 -1.45 6.66
C LYS A 49 2.63 -2.58 7.64
N SER A 50 1.67 -3.46 7.90
CA SER A 50 1.86 -4.63 8.77
C SER A 50 2.83 -5.63 8.14
N ILE A 51 2.65 -5.97 6.86
CA ILE A 51 3.59 -6.80 6.08
C ILE A 51 4.98 -6.15 6.08
N ALA A 52 5.06 -4.84 5.83
CA ALA A 52 6.34 -4.12 5.82
C ALA A 52 7.09 -4.20 7.16
N ARG A 53 6.35 -4.17 8.27
CA ARG A 53 6.89 -4.23 9.63
C ARG A 53 7.36 -5.63 10.01
N ASP A 54 6.71 -6.65 9.49
CA ASP A 54 7.01 -8.06 9.74
C ASP A 54 8.01 -8.64 8.71
N GLY A 55 8.78 -7.76 8.05
CA GLY A 55 9.86 -8.20 7.17
C GLY A 55 10.89 -9.04 7.95
N GLU A 56 11.52 -10.00 7.29
CA GLU A 56 12.50 -10.88 7.92
C GLU A 56 13.62 -10.06 8.60
N GLY A 57 13.78 -10.26 9.91
CA GLY A 57 14.78 -9.54 10.70
C GLY A 57 14.53 -8.03 10.85
N ALA A 58 13.34 -7.52 10.49
CA ALA A 58 13.03 -6.10 10.58
C ALA A 58 12.91 -5.64 12.04
N GLY A 59 13.77 -4.68 12.42
CA GLY A 59 13.66 -3.98 13.72
C GLY A 59 12.84 -2.70 13.66
N LYS A 60 12.59 -2.16 12.45
CA LYS A 60 11.94 -0.85 12.23
C LYS A 60 11.10 -0.85 10.95
N LEU A 61 10.07 0.00 10.93
CA LEU A 61 9.29 0.32 9.73
C LEU A 61 9.81 1.62 9.11
N ILE A 62 10.11 1.59 7.80
CA ILE A 62 10.57 2.77 7.05
C ILE A 62 9.43 3.28 6.16
N GLU A 63 9.06 4.55 6.31
CA GLU A 63 8.10 5.24 5.45
C GLU A 63 8.82 6.38 4.70
N VAL A 64 8.74 6.37 3.37
CA VAL A 64 9.37 7.38 2.50
C VAL A 64 8.27 8.18 1.81
N THR A 65 8.26 9.49 2.03
CA THR A 65 7.36 10.44 1.35
C THR A 65 8.18 11.30 0.40
N VAL A 66 7.77 11.33 -0.88
CA VAL A 66 8.39 12.17 -1.91
C VAL A 66 7.38 13.23 -2.33
N SER A 67 7.77 14.50 -2.24
CA SER A 67 6.99 15.67 -2.65
C SER A 67 7.73 16.46 -3.72
N GLY A 68 7.00 17.16 -4.60
CA GLY A 68 7.59 18.05 -5.62
C GLY A 68 8.16 17.33 -6.85
N ALA A 69 7.86 16.05 -7.04
CA ALA A 69 8.22 15.34 -8.26
C ALA A 69 7.39 15.85 -9.45
N SER A 70 7.93 15.68 -10.66
CA SER A 70 7.26 16.06 -11.92
C SER A 70 6.00 15.24 -12.22
N SER A 71 5.88 14.03 -11.64
CA SER A 71 4.68 13.20 -11.72
C SER A 71 4.57 12.26 -10.52
N VAL A 72 3.38 11.69 -10.33
CA VAL A 72 3.15 10.64 -9.31
C VAL A 72 3.98 9.39 -9.59
N ALA A 73 4.21 9.05 -10.87
CA ALA A 73 5.03 7.92 -11.26
C ALA A 73 6.49 8.12 -10.83
N GLU A 74 7.04 9.31 -11.08
CA GLU A 74 8.39 9.69 -10.64
C GLU A 74 8.51 9.74 -9.12
N ALA A 75 7.53 10.30 -8.42
CA ALA A 75 7.50 10.28 -6.95
C ALA A 75 7.54 8.85 -6.41
N ARG A 76 6.76 7.94 -7.02
CA ARG A 76 6.66 6.54 -6.63
C ARG A 76 7.95 5.78 -6.93
N LEU A 77 8.58 6.06 -8.07
CA LEU A 77 9.87 5.48 -8.44
C LEU A 77 10.94 5.88 -7.43
N ALA A 78 11.09 7.18 -7.16
CA ALA A 78 12.05 7.69 -6.18
C ALA A 78 11.83 7.10 -4.78
N ALA A 79 10.57 7.08 -4.30
CA ALA A 79 10.24 6.50 -3.00
C ALA A 79 10.60 5.01 -2.91
N ARG A 80 10.33 4.25 -3.99
CA ARG A 80 10.70 2.83 -4.07
C ARG A 80 12.22 2.66 -4.05
N THR A 81 12.96 3.40 -4.88
CA THR A 81 14.44 3.34 -4.92
C THR A 81 15.07 3.58 -3.55
N ILE A 82 14.54 4.54 -2.77
CA ILE A 82 15.04 4.82 -1.43
C ILE A 82 14.76 3.64 -0.48
N VAL A 83 13.52 3.14 -0.43
CA VAL A 83 13.12 2.11 0.56
C VAL A 83 13.71 0.72 0.29
N SER A 84 14.09 0.43 -0.96
CA SER A 84 14.77 -0.82 -1.34
C SER A 84 16.30 -0.71 -1.36
N SER A 85 16.89 0.45 -1.05
CA SER A 85 18.35 0.60 -0.98
C SER A 85 18.93 -0.10 0.26
N PRO A 86 19.86 -1.07 0.09
CA PRO A 86 20.49 -1.75 1.22
C PRO A 86 21.20 -0.78 2.18
N LEU A 87 21.87 0.25 1.64
CA LEU A 87 22.57 1.26 2.46
C LEU A 87 21.62 2.12 3.28
N VAL A 88 20.42 2.40 2.77
CA VAL A 88 19.40 3.12 3.54
C VAL A 88 18.85 2.21 4.64
N LYS A 89 18.56 0.94 4.31
CA LYS A 89 17.99 -0.02 5.27
C LYS A 89 18.94 -0.35 6.41
N THR A 90 20.26 -0.40 6.18
CA THR A 90 21.25 -0.65 7.23
C THR A 90 21.55 0.57 8.09
N ALA A 91 21.30 1.78 7.58
CA ALA A 91 21.53 3.02 8.32
C ALA A 91 20.42 3.37 9.33
N VAL A 92 19.23 2.82 9.15
CA VAL A 92 18.03 3.10 9.96
C VAL A 92 17.88 2.08 11.08
#